data_AF-M5J4D4-F1
#
_entry.id   AF-M5J4D4-F1
#
_cell.length_a   1.000
_cell.length_b   1.000
_cell.length_c   1.000
_cell.angle_alpha   90.00
_cell.angle_beta   90.00
_cell.angle_gamma   90.00
#
_symmetry.space_group_name_H-M   'P 1'
#
loop_
_entity.id
_entity.type
_entity.pdbx_description
1 polymer ?
#
loop_
_entity_poly.entity_id
_entity_poly.type
_entity_poly.pdbx_seq_one_letter_code
_entity_poly.pdbx_strand_id
1 'polypeptide(L)'
;MKTRKTIAAEAEQVMVDFARVYSPKGKKMDALIKQTQADLAARQVAPQQIIEKFMRLRYELILRAGWHISPAEEALLKKMAEISRERSFLPFKRYDPWF
;
A
#
# COMPACT_ATOMS: atom_id res chain seq x y z
N MET A 1 18.29 8.61 -2.68
CA MET A 1 17.49 8.08 -1.54
C MET A 1 16.42 9.10 -1.20
N LYS A 2 15.16 8.66 -1.04
CA LYS A 2 14.05 9.55 -0.69
C LYS A 2 13.92 9.73 0.83
N THR A 3 13.30 10.84 1.25
CA THR A 3 13.00 11.09 2.66
C THR A 3 11.80 10.25 3.11
N ARG A 4 11.65 10.02 4.42
CA ARG A 4 10.48 9.26 4.94
C ARG A 4 9.14 9.94 4.62
N LYS A 5 9.11 11.28 4.65
CA LYS A 5 7.90 12.06 4.36
C LYS A 5 7.49 11.93 2.89
N THR A 6 8.45 11.95 1.98
CA THR A 6 8.18 11.78 0.54
C THR A 6 7.69 10.36 0.23
N ILE A 7 8.28 9.32 0.84
CA ILE A 7 7.83 7.94 0.66
C ILE A 7 6.41 7.73 1.23
N ALA A 8 6.11 8.33 2.39
CA ALA A 8 4.77 8.26 2.97
C ALA A 8 3.72 8.95 2.08
N ALA A 9 4.02 10.15 1.57
CA ALA A 9 3.13 10.88 0.68
C ALA A 9 2.89 10.12 -0.64
N GLU A 10 3.94 9.52 -1.22
CA GLU A 10 3.81 8.69 -2.42
C GLU A 10 2.95 7.43 -2.15
N ALA A 11 3.15 6.76 -1.01
CA ALA A 11 2.35 5.61 -0.62
C ALA A 11 0.86 5.96 -0.40
N GLU A 12 0.58 7.07 0.27
CA GLU A 12 -0.78 7.60 0.45
C GLU A 12 -1.42 7.92 -0.90
N GLN A 13 -0.72 8.65 -1.78
CA GLN A 13 -1.22 9.02 -3.10
C GLN A 13 -1.51 7.79 -3.97
N VAL A 14 -0.59 6.83 -4.01
CA VAL A 14 -0.77 5.60 -4.80
C VAL A 14 -1.95 4.77 -4.29
N MET A 15 -2.20 4.74 -2.97
CA MET A 15 -3.38 4.07 -2.41
C MET A 15 -4.70 4.80 -2.74
N VAL A 16 -4.69 6.13 -2.78
CA VAL A 16 -5.85 6.93 -3.22
C VAL A 16 -6.14 6.70 -4.70
N ASP A 17 -5.11 6.73 -5.55
CA ASP A 17 -5.25 6.46 -6.98
C ASP A 17 -5.73 5.03 -7.22
N PHE A 18 -5.22 4.07 -6.44
CA PHE A 18 -5.68 2.69 -6.47
C PHE A 18 -7.16 2.57 -6.09
N ALA A 19 -7.61 3.24 -5.04
CA ALA A 19 -9.01 3.23 -4.63
C ALA A 19 -9.95 3.83 -5.70
N ARG A 20 -9.47 4.77 -6.53
CA ARG A 20 -10.24 5.37 -7.63
C ARG A 20 -10.29 4.49 -8.87
N VAL A 21 -9.18 3.84 -9.22
CA VAL A 21 -9.08 2.97 -10.41
C VAL A 21 -9.67 1.59 -10.14
N TYR A 22 -9.63 1.14 -8.89
CA TYR A 22 -10.21 -0.12 -8.49
C TYR A 22 -11.74 -0.06 -8.57
N SER A 23 -12.30 -0.86 -9.48
CA SER A 23 -13.74 -1.14 -9.50
C SER A 23 -14.09 -2.08 -8.34
N PRO A 24 -15.20 -1.87 -7.60
CA PRO A 24 -15.53 -2.66 -6.42
C PRO A 24 -15.83 -4.13 -6.81
N LYS A 25 -14.83 -5.00 -6.71
CA LYS A 25 -14.96 -6.44 -6.99
C LYS A 25 -15.40 -7.23 -5.74
N GLY A 26 -15.43 -6.62 -4.55
CA GLY A 26 -16.09 -7.20 -3.37
C GLY A 26 -15.68 -6.62 -2.01
N LYS A 27 -16.56 -6.80 -1.01
CA LYS A 27 -16.44 -6.25 0.37
C LYS A 27 -15.08 -6.49 1.05
N LYS A 28 -14.42 -7.61 0.75
CA LYS A 28 -13.11 -7.96 1.33
C LYS A 28 -11.98 -7.05 0.83
N MET A 29 -12.01 -6.65 -0.44
CA MET A 29 -11.01 -5.74 -0.99
C MET A 29 -11.23 -4.31 -0.49
N ASP A 30 -12.48 -3.87 -0.39
CA ASP A 30 -12.80 -2.55 0.17
C ASP A 30 -12.33 -2.42 1.62
N ALA A 31 -12.52 -3.47 2.43
CA ALA A 31 -12.01 -3.53 3.79
C ALA A 31 -10.47 -3.47 3.82
N LEU A 32 -9.79 -4.19 2.91
CA LEU A 32 -8.34 -4.18 2.80
C LEU A 32 -7.79 -2.80 2.44
N ILE A 33 -8.40 -2.11 1.48
CA ILE A 33 -8.00 -0.74 1.09
C ILE A 33 -8.16 0.22 2.26
N LYS A 34 -9.33 0.21 2.93
CA LYS A 34 -9.59 1.07 4.10
C LYS A 34 -8.60 0.81 5.23
N GLN A 35 -8.33 -0.46 5.54
CA GLN A 35 -7.35 -0.81 6.57
C GLN A 35 -5.96 -0.29 6.22
N THR A 36 -5.54 -0.45 4.97
CA THR A 36 -4.23 0.02 4.50
C THR A 36 -4.11 1.53 4.57
N GLN A 37 -5.16 2.28 4.24
CA GLN A 37 -5.20 3.73 4.39
C GLN A 37 -5.11 4.15 5.87
N ALA A 38 -5.80 3.45 6.77
CA ALA A 38 -5.70 3.69 8.21
C ALA A 38 -4.29 3.40 8.76
N ASP A 39 -3.67 2.30 8.33
CA ASP A 39 -2.31 1.93 8.73
C ASP A 39 -1.28 2.98 8.26
N LEU A 40 -1.43 3.51 7.03
CA LEU A 40 -0.59 4.60 6.51
C LEU A 40 -0.80 5.90 7.31
N ALA A 41 -2.05 6.25 7.63
CA ALA A 41 -2.38 7.44 8.42
C ALA A 41 -1.84 7.37 9.86
N ALA A 42 -1.82 6.18 10.46
CA ALA A 42 -1.27 5.96 11.80
C ALA A 42 0.26 6.17 11.86
N ARG A 43 0.97 6.04 10.73
CA ARG A 43 2.44 6.26 10.60
C ARG A 43 3.31 5.47 11.60
N GLN A 44 2.76 4.41 12.20
CA GLN A 44 3.46 3.57 13.17
C GLN A 44 4.39 2.55 12.52
N VAL A 45 4.07 2.15 11.28
CA VAL A 45 4.80 1.15 10.49
C VAL A 45 5.35 1.84 9.24
N ALA A 46 6.49 1.36 8.74
CA ALA A 46 7.08 1.86 7.52
C ALA A 46 6.08 1.71 6.34
N PRO A 47 5.81 2.77 5.54
CA PRO A 47 4.92 2.70 4.38
C PRO A 47 5.28 1.56 3.42
N GLN A 48 6.57 1.24 3.27
CA GLN A 48 7.04 0.13 2.44
C GLN A 48 6.48 -1.21 2.90
N GLN A 49 6.49 -1.48 4.22
CA GLN A 49 5.98 -2.72 4.79
C GLN A 49 4.45 -2.79 4.68
N ILE A 50 3.76 -1.66 4.86
CA ILE A 50 2.31 -1.58 4.72
C ILE A 50 1.91 -1.89 3.27
N ILE A 51 2.58 -1.27 2.29
CA ILE A 51 2.33 -1.50 0.86
C ILE A 51 2.69 -2.93 0.46
N GLU A 52 3.80 -3.50 0.94
CA GLU A 52 4.15 -4.90 0.68
C GLU A 52 3.07 -5.87 1.20
N LYS A 53 2.60 -5.65 2.44
CA LYS A 53 1.53 -6.44 3.04
C LYS A 53 0.23 -6.32 2.24
N PHE A 54 -0.14 -5.11 1.83
CA PHE A 54 -1.30 -4.87 0.99
C PHE A 54 -1.21 -5.65 -0.34
N MET A 55 -0.08 -5.57 -1.04
CA MET A 55 0.12 -6.28 -2.31
C MET A 55 -0.03 -7.80 -2.15
N ARG A 56 0.52 -8.39 -1.08
CA ARG A 56 0.39 -9.84 -0.80
C ARG A 56 -1.06 -10.24 -0.58
N LEU A 57 -1.77 -9.56 0.33
CA LEU A 57 -3.16 -9.87 0.65
C LEU A 57 -4.08 -9.66 -0.55
N ARG A 58 -3.83 -8.62 -1.35
CA ARG A 58 -4.55 -8.39 -2.60
C ARG A 58 -4.35 -9.55 -3.58
N TYR A 59 -3.11 -10.00 -3.77
CA TYR A 59 -2.79 -11.08 -4.70
C TYR A 59 -3.50 -12.39 -4.30
N GLU A 60 -3.51 -12.71 -3.00
CA GLU A 60 -4.27 -13.86 -2.48
C GLU A 60 -5.76 -13.76 -2.76
N LEU A 61 -6.36 -12.57 -2.58
CA LEU A 61 -7.77 -12.35 -2.87
C LEU A 61 -8.09 -12.53 -4.37
N ILE A 62 -7.21 -12.03 -5.24
CA ILE A 62 -7.39 -12.15 -6.70
C ILE A 62 -7.27 -13.60 -7.15
N LEU A 63 -6.26 -14.33 -6.67
CA LEU A 63 -6.08 -15.74 -6.99
C LEU A 63 -7.29 -16.58 -6.57
N ARG A 64 -7.81 -16.34 -5.36
CA ARG A 64 -8.99 -17.07 -4.85
C ARG A 64 -10.27 -16.74 -5.61
N ALA A 65 -10.40 -15.53 -6.13
CA ALA A 65 -11.62 -15.06 -6.79
C ALA A 65 -11.58 -15.14 -8.33
N GLY A 66 -10.44 -15.52 -8.92
CA GLY A 66 -10.26 -15.58 -10.38
C GLY A 66 -10.34 -14.22 -11.08
N TRP A 67 -10.08 -13.12 -10.34
CA TRP A 67 -10.26 -11.77 -10.89
C TRP A 67 -9.19 -11.40 -11.90
N HIS A 68 -9.62 -10.75 -12.97
CA HIS A 68 -8.69 -10.18 -13.94
C HIS A 68 -8.23 -8.79 -13.49
N ILE A 69 -6.95 -8.50 -13.73
CA ILE A 69 -6.30 -7.22 -13.43
C ILE A 69 -6.36 -6.37 -14.70
N SER A 70 -6.83 -5.13 -14.57
CA SER A 70 -6.83 -4.20 -15.70
C SER A 70 -5.42 -3.62 -15.94
N PRO A 71 -5.10 -3.15 -17.15
CA PRO A 71 -3.79 -2.52 -17.42
C PRO A 71 -3.51 -1.30 -16.53
N ALA A 72 -4.56 -0.53 -16.19
CA ALA A 72 -4.47 0.61 -15.28
C ALA A 72 -4.15 0.17 -13.84
N GLU A 73 -4.75 -0.93 -13.37
CA GLU A 73 -4.39 -1.54 -12.08
C GLU A 73 -2.94 -2.04 -12.09
N GLU A 74 -2.47 -2.64 -13.19
CA GLU A 74 -1.10 -3.14 -13.32
C GLU A 74 -0.04 -2.02 -13.19
N ALA A 75 -0.27 -0.87 -13.83
CA ALA A 75 0.61 0.28 -13.73
C ALA A 75 0.74 0.78 -12.28
N LEU A 76 -0.37 0.78 -11.53
CA LEU A 76 -0.36 1.14 -10.11
C LEU A 76 0.35 0.10 -9.24
N LEU A 77 0.21 -1.19 -9.55
CA LEU A 77 0.94 -2.24 -8.84
C LEU A 77 2.45 -2.14 -9.03
N LYS A 78 2.91 -1.77 -10.23
CA LYS A 78 4.34 -1.52 -10.48
C LYS A 78 4.86 -0.39 -9.60
N LYS A 79 4.11 0.72 -9.49
CA LYS A 79 4.45 1.82 -8.57
C LYS A 79 4.47 1.39 -7.11
N MET A 80 3.50 0.59 -6.66
CA MET A 80 3.51 0.03 -5.30
C MET A 80 4.72 -0.87 -5.05
N ALA A 81 5.11 -1.67 -6.04
CA ALA A 81 6.29 -2.53 -5.96
C ALA A 81 7.59 -1.71 -5.87
N GLU A 82 7.70 -0.62 -6.63
CA GLU A 82 8.81 0.33 -6.52
C GLU A 82 8.89 0.94 -5.12
N ILE A 83 7.78 1.46 -4.59
CA ILE A 83 7.72 2.02 -3.23
C ILE A 83 8.12 0.98 -2.17
N SER A 84 7.69 -0.27 -2.31
CA SER A 84 8.06 -1.34 -1.36
C SER A 84 9.56 -1.64 -1.35
N ARG A 85 10.25 -1.45 -2.48
CA ARG A 85 11.69 -1.72 -2.65
C ARG A 85 12.55 -0.50 -2.31
N GLU A 86 11.95 0.69 -2.21
CA GLU A 86 12.67 1.91 -1.87
C GLU A 86 13.20 1.89 -0.44
N ARG A 87 14.53 1.88 -0.34
CA ARG A 87 15.23 2.02 0.94
C ARG A 87 15.20 3.49 1.37
N SER A 88 14.54 3.76 2.49
CA SER A 88 14.57 5.07 3.13
C SER A 88 15.97 5.36 3.70
N PHE A 89 16.42 6.62 3.59
CA PHE A 89 17.72 7.05 4.10
C PHE A 89 17.92 6.80 5.61
N LEU A 90 16.82 6.84 6.40
CA LEU A 90 16.84 6.57 7.84
C LEU A 90 15.88 5.43 8.19
N PRO A 91 16.21 4.52 9.11
CA PRO A 91 15.37 3.37 9.48
C PRO A 91 14.07 3.82 10.16
N PHE A 92 12.91 3.49 9.59
CA PHE A 92 11.61 3.79 10.22
C PHE A 92 11.59 3.25 11.65
N LYS A 93 11.61 4.17 12.64
CA LYS A 93 11.42 3.81 14.04
C LYS A 93 9.93 3.62 14.26
N ARG A 94 9.56 2.45 14.79
CA ARG A 94 8.21 2.22 15.33
C ARG A 94 7.96 3.28 16.40
N TYR A 95 6.75 3.83 16.45
CA TYR A 95 6.35 4.68 17.55
C TYR A 95 6.41 3.86 18.84
N ASP A 96 7.27 4.26 19.77
CA ASP A 96 7.37 3.69 21.12
C ASP A 96 6.77 4.71 22.08
N PRO A 97 5.60 4.44 22.71
CA PRO A 97 4.96 5.37 23.62
C PRO A 97 5.72 5.54 24.95
N TRP A 98 6.81 4.79 25.17
CA TRP A 98 7.63 4.82 26.39
C TRP A 98 9.04 5.43 26.20
N PHE A 99 9.34 6.03 25.04
CA PHE A 99 10.62 6.66 24.71
C PHE A 99 10.48 8.13 24.28
#